data_AF-A0A5C7VBV9-F1
#
_entry.id   AF-A0A5C7VBV9-F1
#
_cell.length_a   1.000
_cell.length_b   1.000
_cell.length_c   1.000
_cell.angle_alpha   90.00
_cell.angle_beta   90.00
_cell.angle_gamma   90.00
#
_symmetry.space_group_name_H-M   'P 1'
#
loop_
_entity.id
_entity.type
_entity.pdbx_description
1 polymer ?
#
loop_
_entity_poly.entity_id
_entity_poly.type
_entity_poly.pdbx_seq_one_letter_code
_entity_poly.pdbx_strand_id
1 'polypeptide(L)' 'MDPDIRRRLLWVQLYQRTGNAGLVCRRCGVSRPALRKWIRRFHEAGEAGLLSHSRRPVRSPNRRVFEKERLL' A
#
# COMPACT_ATOMS: atom_id res chain seq x y z
N MET A 1 -10.14 2.06 -11.68
CA MET A 1 -8.75 1.82 -11.24
C MET A 1 -8.31 2.92 -10.29
N ASP A 2 -8.11 2.60 -9.01
CA ASP A 2 -7.61 3.53 -7.98
C ASP A 2 -6.30 4.19 -8.47
N PRO A 3 -6.22 5.54 -8.53
CA PRO A 3 -5.01 6.28 -8.94
C PRO A 3 -3.76 5.88 -8.17
N ASP A 4 -3.91 5.44 -6.92
CA ASP A 4 -2.79 5.01 -6.10
C ASP A 4 -2.21 3.66 -6.55
N ILE A 5 -3.03 2.73 -7.06
CA ILE A 5 -2.54 1.43 -7.56
C ILE A 5 -1.59 1.67 -8.73
N ARG A 6 -1.98 2.54 -9.67
CA ARG A 6 -1.16 2.88 -10.84
C ARG A 6 0.20 3.47 -10.44
N ARG A 7 0.21 4.38 -9.46
CA ARG A 7 1.47 4.94 -8.91
C ARG A 7 2.32 3.86 -8.26
N ARG A 8 1.73 3.03 -7.39
CA ARG A 8 2.46 1.95 -6.69
C ARG A 8 3.03 0.93 -7.67
N LEU A 9 2.29 0.59 -8.73
CA LEU A 9 2.74 -0.33 -9.78
C LEU A 9 3.96 0.23 -10.51
N LEU A 10 3.92 1.51 -10.88
CA LEU A 10 5.03 2.19 -11.53
C LEU A 10 6.30 2.19 -10.66
N TRP A 11 6.16 2.36 -9.35
CA TRP A 11 7.30 2.30 -8.41
C TRP A 11 7.91 0.89 -8.33
N VAL A 12 7.06 -0.15 -8.28
CA VAL A 12 7.51 -1.55 -8.27
C VAL A 12 8.22 -1.91 -9.57
N GLN A 13 7.66 -1.55 -10.72
CA GLN A 13 8.27 -1.79 -12.03
C GLN A 13 9.61 -1.06 -12.17
N LEU A 14 9.69 0.20 -11.72
CA LEU A 14 10.94 0.95 -11.74
C LEU A 14 12.01 0.29 -10.84
N TYR A 15 11.62 -0.23 -9.68
CA TYR A 15 12.51 -0.98 -8.82
C TYR A 15 12.99 -2.28 -9.49
N GLN A 16 12.09 -3.08 -10.08
CA GLN A 16 12.44 -4.31 -10.79
C GLN A 16 13.43 -4.07 -11.93
N ARG A 17 13.29 -2.95 -12.66
CA ARG A 17 14.21 -2.58 -13.75
C ARG A 17 15.57 -2.08 -13.29
N THR A 18 15.65 -1.48 -12.10
CA THR A 18 16.87 -0.78 -11.64
C THR A 18 17.62 -1.48 -10.53
N GLY A 19 16.96 -2.35 -9.76
CA GLY A 19 17.47 -2.93 -8.53
C GLY A 19 17.78 -1.89 -7.42
N ASN A 20 17.49 -0.61 -7.65
CA ASN A 20 18.01 0.48 -6.82
C ASN A 20 16.87 1.21 -6.09
N ALA A 21 16.62 0.80 -4.84
CA ALA A 21 15.60 1.43 -4.00
C ALA A 21 15.86 2.93 -3.76
N GLY A 22 17.12 3.36 -3.66
CA GLY A 22 17.47 4.77 -3.45
C GLY A 22 17.10 5.67 -4.63
N LEU A 23 17.34 5.19 -5.86
CA LEU A 23 16.95 5.88 -7.08
C LEU A 23 15.42 6.00 -7.17
N VAL A 24 14.70 4.91 -6.94
CA VAL A 24 13.23 4.90 -6.98
C VAL A 24 12.66 5.86 -5.95
N CYS A 25 13.13 5.82 -4.71
CA CYS A 25 12.65 6.71 -3.65
C CYS A 25 12.84 8.19 -4.00
N ARG A 26 13.99 8.56 -4.57
CA ARG A 26 14.29 9.93 -5.01
C ARG A 26 13.39 10.39 -6.17
N ARG A 27 13.14 9.52 -7.16
CA ARG A 27 12.28 9.85 -8.32
C ARG A 27 10.80 9.91 -7.98
N CYS A 28 10.36 9.04 -7.07
CA CYS A 28 8.94 8.80 -6.83
C CYS A 28 8.41 9.48 -5.56
N GLY A 29 9.28 10.11 -4.74
CA GLY A 29 8.88 10.81 -3.52
C GLY A 29 8.36 9.87 -2.42
N VAL A 30 8.87 8.63 -2.36
CA VAL A 30 8.44 7.61 -1.40
C VAL A 30 9.55 7.21 -0.46
N SER A 31 9.20 6.83 0.76
CA SER A 31 10.17 6.29 1.71
C SER A 31 10.59 4.86 1.33
N ARG A 32 11.84 4.49 1.65
CA ARG A 32 12.33 3.12 1.45
C ARG A 32 11.45 2.05 2.13
N PRO A 33 10.95 2.23 3.38
CA PRO A 33 10.04 1.25 3.98
C PRO A 33 8.71 1.11 3.23
N ALA A 34 8.16 2.20 2.70
CA ALA A 34 6.93 2.14 1.90
C ALA A 34 7.18 1.37 0.60
N LEU A 35 8.27 1.65 -0.11
CA LEU A 35 8.64 0.94 -1.33
C LEU A 35 8.81 -0.57 -1.08
N ARG A 36 9.59 -0.97 -0.06
CA ARG A 36 9.79 -2.38 0.29
C ARG A 36 8.50 -3.10 0.62
N LYS A 37 7.58 -2.44 1.34
CA LYS A 37 6.26 -2.97 1.64
C LYS A 37 5.48 -3.31 0.37
N TRP A 38 5.46 -2.39 -0.60
CA TRP A 38 4.74 -2.60 -1.85
C TRP A 38 5.38 -3.64 -2.75
N ILE A 39 6.72 -3.70 -2.80
CA ILE A 39 7.45 -4.76 -3.50
C ILE A 39 7.05 -6.14 -2.93
N ARG A 40 7.12 -6.29 -1.61
CA ARG A 40 6.72 -7.54 -0.94
C ARG A 40 5.29 -7.94 -1.27
N ARG A 41 4.33 -7.02 -1.12
CA ARG A 41 2.91 -7.29 -1.42
C ARG A 41 2.68 -7.63 -2.89
N PHE A 42 3.42 -7.00 -3.79
CA PHE A 42 3.35 -7.31 -5.22
C PHE A 42 3.90 -8.71 -5.52
N HIS A 43 4.97 -9.14 -4.85
CA HIS A 43 5.45 -10.53 -4.97
C HIS A 43 4.45 -11.54 -4.42
N GLU A 44 3.72 -11.20 -3.35
CA GLU A 44 2.74 -12.09 -2.71
C GLU A 44 1.41 -12.19 -3.50
N ALA A 45 0.93 -11.09 -4.08
CA ALA A 45 -0.43 -11.02 -4.64
C ALA A 45 -0.55 -10.22 -5.95
N GLY A 46 0.56 -9.88 -6.60
CA GLY A 46 0.57 -9.06 -7.81
C GLY A 46 -0.04 -7.68 -7.60
N GLU A 47 -0.78 -7.18 -8.58
CA GLU A 47 -1.46 -5.88 -8.50
C GLU A 47 -2.49 -5.80 -7.37
N ALA A 48 -3.12 -6.93 -7.00
CA ALA A 48 -4.05 -6.97 -5.88
C ALA A 48 -3.36 -6.60 -4.55
N GLY A 49 -2.07 -6.91 -4.41
CA GLY A 49 -1.26 -6.50 -3.26
C GLY A 49 -1.02 -4.99 -3.16
N LEU A 50 -1.32 -4.23 -4.22
CA LEU A 50 -1.16 -2.77 -4.27
C LEU A 50 -2.44 -2.01 -3.91
N LEU A 51 -3.53 -2.72 -3.61
CA LEU A 51 -4.79 -2.13 -3.18
C LEU A 51 -4.61 -1.30 -1.89
N SER A 52 -5.37 -0.22 -1.81
CA SER A 52 -5.44 0.60 -0.61
C SER A 52 -6.21 -0.13 0.48
N HIS A 53 -5.54 -0.47 1.58
CA HIS A 53 -6.19 -1.02 2.76
C HIS A 53 -6.61 0.11 3.71
N SER A 54 -7.72 -0.10 4.43
CA SER A 54 -8.15 0.82 5.48
C SER A 54 -7.03 1.01 6.50
N ARG A 55 -6.77 2.27 6.86
CA ARG A 55 -5.88 2.64 7.98
C ARG A 55 -6.57 2.51 9.33
N ARG A 56 -7.89 2.30 9.35
CA ARG A 56 -8.67 2.15 10.59
C ARG A 56 -8.29 0.81 11.24
N PRO A 57 -7.89 0.80 12.52
CA PRO A 57 -7.66 -0.44 13.23
C PRO A 57 -8.98 -1.23 13.31
N VAL A 58 -8.91 -2.55 13.08
CA VAL A 58 -10.08 -3.44 13.15
C VAL A 58 -10.65 -3.50 14.56
N ARG A 59 -9.76 -3.46 15.57
CA ARG A 59 -10.10 -3.43 16.99
C ARG A 59 -9.52 -2.16 17.61
N SER A 60 -10.37 -1.39 18.27
CA SER A 60 -9.96 -0.30 19.14
C SER A 60 -10.57 -0.60 20.51
N PRO A 61 -9.77 -0.66 21.59
CA PRO A 61 -10.28 -0.93 22.94
C PRO A 61 -11.39 0.06 23.36
N ASN A 62 -11.33 1.30 22.86
CA ASN A 62 -12.33 2.35 23.13
C ASN A 62 -13.34 2.51 21.98
N ARG A 63 -13.62 1.46 21.20
CA ARG A 63 -14.60 1.54 20.10
C ARG A 63 -16.00 1.73 20.67
N ARG A 64 -16.52 2.95 20.57
CA ARG A 64 -17.94 3.24 20.77
C ARG A 64 -18.71 2.70 19.56
N VAL A 65 -19.39 1.57 19.73
CA VAL A 65 -20.26 1.01 18.67
C VAL A 65 -21.56 1.80 18.67
N PHE A 66 -21.81 2.57 17.60
CA PHE A 66 -23.09 3.22 17.39
C PHE A 66 -24.07 2.21 16.78
N GLU A 67 -25.36 2.31 17.12
CA GLU A 67 -26.43 1.36 16.76
C GLU A 67 -26.52 1.07 15.23
N LYS A 68 -26.13 2.05 14.42
CA LYS A 68 -26.04 1.95 12.95
C LYS A 68 -25.00 0.94 12.43
N GLU A 69 -23.97 0.62 13.22
CA GLU A 69 -22.94 -0.40 12.88
C GLU A 69 -23.38 -1.83 13.27
N ARG A 70 -24.52 -2.01 13.96
CA ARG A 70 -24.99 -3.31 14.48
C ARG A 70 -25.91 -4.09 13.52
N LEU A 71 -26.40 -3.44 12.46
CA LEU A 71 -27.37 -3.98 11.49
C LEU A 71 -26.76 -4.28 10.10
N LEU A 72 -25.43 -4.27 10.00
CA LEU A 72 -24.64 -4.73 8.83
C LEU A 72 -23.93 -6.02 9.18
#